data_AF-A0A522ST85-F1
#
_entry.id   AF-A0A522ST85-F1
#
_cell.length_a   1.000
_cell.length_b   1.000
_cell.length_c   1.000
_cell.angle_alpha   90.00
_cell.angle_beta   90.00
_cell.angle_gamma   90.00
#
_symmetry.space_group_name_H-M   'P 1'
#
loop_
_entity.id
_entity.type
_entity.pdbx_description
1 polymer ?
#
loop_
_entity_poly.entity_id
_entity_poly.type
_entity_poly.pdbx_seq_one_letter_code
_entity_poly.pdbx_strand_id
1 'polypeptide(L)'
;MPRPVPTPGAGLFAEPDALKPLAERMRPRSLDEIVGQQRLVGPDKALRRALEAGKIHSMVLWGPPGCGKTTLALLVARYADADFRAISAVLSGLPDVRKALAEAELNFTQGRRTVLFVDEVH
;
A
#
# COMPACT_ATOMS: atom_id res chain seq x y z
N MET A 1 -30.49 16.76 -13.87
CA MET A 1 -29.78 16.38 -12.64
C MET A 1 -28.97 17.56 -12.16
N PRO A 2 -29.10 18.03 -10.90
CA PRO A 2 -28.27 19.12 -10.40
C PRO A 2 -26.84 18.62 -10.16
N ARG A 3 -25.84 19.42 -10.56
CA ARG A 3 -24.42 19.12 -10.36
C ARG A 3 -24.05 19.20 -8.87
N PRO A 4 -23.17 18.33 -8.35
CA PRO A 4 -22.71 18.42 -6.96
C PRO A 4 -21.85 19.68 -6.77
N VAL A 5 -22.16 20.44 -5.72
CA VAL A 5 -21.40 21.62 -5.29
C VAL A 5 -20.14 21.15 -4.55
N PRO A 6 -18.93 21.58 -4.93
CA PRO A 6 -17.72 21.20 -4.22
C PRO A 6 -17.64 21.89 -2.85
N THR A 7 -17.47 21.10 -1.79
CA THR A 7 -17.22 21.55 -0.41
C THR A 7 -15.88 22.30 -0.34
N PRO A 8 -15.81 23.51 0.25
CA PRO A 8 -14.56 24.24 0.39
C PRO A 8 -13.73 23.59 1.51
N GLY A 9 -12.65 22.89 1.12
CA GLY A 9 -11.74 22.23 2.06
C GLY A 9 -10.79 21.22 1.41
N ALA A 10 -11.05 20.79 0.17
CA ALA A 10 -10.12 19.95 -0.58
C ALA A 10 -8.99 20.83 -1.15
N GLY A 11 -7.74 20.50 -0.82
CA GLY A 11 -6.56 21.20 -1.34
C GLY A 11 -6.59 21.35 -2.86
N LEU A 12 -5.98 22.42 -3.36
CA LEU A 12 -5.95 22.86 -4.77
C LEU A 12 -5.52 21.80 -5.82
N PHE A 13 -5.10 20.60 -5.39
CA PHE A 13 -4.65 19.49 -6.22
C PHE A 13 -5.31 18.14 -5.87
N ALA A 14 -6.39 18.13 -5.09
CA ALA A 14 -7.13 16.89 -4.83
C ALA A 14 -7.93 16.52 -6.09
N GLU A 15 -7.40 15.59 -6.90
CA GLU A 15 -8.17 15.02 -8.00
C GLU A 15 -9.48 14.44 -7.47
N PRO A 16 -10.64 14.83 -8.03
CA PRO A 16 -11.92 14.24 -7.66
C PRO A 16 -11.84 12.72 -7.71
N ASP A 17 -12.36 12.05 -6.68
CA ASP A 17 -12.30 10.59 -6.57
C ASP A 17 -12.97 9.88 -7.78
N ALA A 18 -13.82 10.60 -8.53
CA ALA A 18 -14.42 10.17 -9.78
C ALA A 18 -13.45 10.07 -10.97
N LEU A 19 -12.31 10.78 -10.95
CA LEU A 19 -11.28 10.74 -11.99
C LEU A 19 -10.26 9.62 -11.80
N LYS A 20 -10.18 9.03 -10.59
CA LYS A 20 -9.28 7.91 -10.33
C LYS A 20 -9.73 6.66 -11.10
N PRO A 21 -8.79 5.85 -11.62
CA PRO A 21 -9.10 4.58 -12.26
C PRO A 21 -9.96 3.68 -11.36
N LEU A 22 -10.92 2.97 -11.95
CA LEU A 22 -11.80 2.06 -11.21
C LEU A 22 -11.00 1.06 -10.37
N ALA A 23 -9.93 0.50 -10.92
CA ALA A 23 -9.07 -0.45 -10.23
C ALA A 23 -8.48 0.10 -8.93
N GLU A 24 -8.17 1.39 -8.87
CA GLU A 24 -7.68 2.03 -7.65
C GLU A 24 -8.80 2.26 -6.63
N ARG A 25 -9.96 2.72 -7.10
CA ARG A 25 -11.15 2.95 -6.28
C ARG A 25 -11.70 1.67 -5.65
N MET A 26 -11.57 0.54 -6.35
CA MET A 26 -12.02 -0.78 -5.91
C MET A 26 -11.00 -1.52 -5.03
N ARG A 27 -9.85 -0.90 -4.69
CA ARG A 27 -8.87 -1.56 -3.81
C ARG A 27 -9.48 -1.80 -2.41
N PRO A 28 -9.44 -3.05 -1.92
CA PRO A 28 -9.77 -3.39 -0.54
C PRO A 28 -9.13 -2.44 0.48
N ARG A 29 -9.93 -2.02 1.47
CA ARG A 29 -9.49 -1.13 2.56
C ARG A 29 -9.17 -1.90 3.85
N SER A 30 -9.63 -3.13 3.95
CA SER A 30 -9.42 -4.06 5.06
C SER A 30 -9.08 -5.47 4.56
N LEU A 31 -8.57 -6.33 5.44
CA LEU A 31 -8.29 -7.73 5.08
C LEU A 31 -9.57 -8.51 4.74
N ASP A 32 -10.71 -8.13 5.31
CA ASP A 32 -12.00 -8.80 5.09
C ASP A 32 -12.59 -8.53 3.69
N GLU A 33 -12.17 -7.44 3.06
CA GLU A 33 -12.53 -7.09 1.67
C GLU A 33 -11.69 -7.84 0.62
N ILE A 34 -10.65 -8.59 1.04
CA ILE A 34 -9.82 -9.34 0.10
C ILE A 34 -10.55 -10.58 -0.40
N VAL A 35 -10.77 -10.64 -1.71
CA VAL A 35 -11.40 -11.79 -2.38
C VAL A 35 -10.34 -12.83 -2.77
N GLY A 36 -10.62 -14.11 -2.49
CA GLY A 36 -9.85 -15.25 -3.01
C GLY A 36 -8.58 -15.65 -2.24
N GLN A 37 -8.12 -14.85 -1.28
CA GLN A 37 -6.86 -15.10 -0.53
C GLN A 37 -7.06 -15.68 0.88
N GLN A 38 -8.17 -16.37 1.15
CA GLN A 38 -8.55 -16.88 2.48
C GLN A 38 -7.49 -17.78 3.16
N ARG A 39 -6.67 -18.50 2.37
CA ARG A 39 -5.60 -19.33 2.94
C ARG A 39 -4.46 -18.50 3.55
N LEU A 40 -4.26 -17.28 3.05
CA LEU A 40 -3.21 -16.35 3.45
C LEU A 40 -3.71 -15.35 4.50
N VAL A 41 -4.87 -14.73 4.25
CA VAL A 41 -5.43 -13.62 5.05
C VAL A 41 -6.77 -13.95 5.70
N GLY A 42 -7.18 -15.22 5.70
CA GLY A 42 -8.41 -15.64 6.37
C GLY A 42 -8.34 -15.48 7.90
N PRO A 43 -9.47 -15.68 8.59
CA PRO A 43 -9.50 -15.69 10.04
C PRO A 43 -8.49 -16.71 10.58
N ASP A 44 -7.81 -16.35 11.67
CA ASP A 44 -6.78 -17.14 12.35
C ASP A 44 -5.48 -17.43 11.60
N LYS A 45 -5.28 -16.86 10.40
CA LYS A 45 -4.01 -17.04 9.68
C LYS A 45 -2.89 -16.24 10.32
N ALA A 46 -1.69 -16.81 10.31
CA ALA A 46 -0.50 -16.21 10.91
C ALA A 46 -0.21 -14.82 10.35
N LEU A 47 -0.36 -14.63 9.02
CA LEU A 47 -0.19 -13.31 8.41
C LEU A 47 -1.25 -12.32 8.90
N ARG A 48 -2.53 -12.69 8.92
CA ARG A 48 -3.60 -11.82 9.45
C ARG A 48 -3.32 -11.40 10.88
N ARG A 49 -2.98 -12.35 11.76
CA ARG A 49 -2.63 -12.08 13.16
C ARG A 49 -1.41 -11.15 13.31
N ALA A 50 -0.38 -11.34 12.48
CA ALA A 50 0.80 -10.47 12.50
C ALA A 50 0.47 -9.04 12.05
N LEU A 51 -0.33 -8.89 11.00
CA LEU A 51 -0.78 -7.60 10.50
C LEU A 51 -1.68 -6.89 11.52
N GLU A 52 -2.66 -7.58 12.09
CA GLU A 52 -3.54 -7.03 13.13
C GLU A 52 -2.77 -6.62 14.39
N ALA A 53 -1.66 -7.28 14.69
CA ALA A 53 -0.76 -6.92 15.79
C ALA A 53 0.22 -5.78 15.44
N GLY A 54 0.18 -5.24 14.22
CA GLY A 54 1.14 -4.22 13.73
C GLY A 54 2.58 -4.72 13.57
N LYS A 55 2.78 -6.04 13.57
CA LYS A 55 4.08 -6.72 13.51
C LYS A 55 4.39 -7.13 12.07
N ILE A 56 5.01 -6.22 11.33
CA ILE A 56 5.41 -6.45 9.95
C ILE A 56 6.85 -6.90 9.87
N HIS A 57 7.08 -7.90 9.02
CA HIS A 57 8.39 -8.40 8.65
C HIS A 57 8.59 -8.21 7.14
N SER A 58 9.85 -8.12 6.71
CA SER A 58 10.18 -8.17 5.29
C SER A 58 9.64 -9.45 4.66
N MET A 59 8.99 -9.33 3.50
CA MET A 59 8.36 -10.46 2.82
C MET A 59 8.38 -10.27 1.31
N VAL A 60 8.28 -11.38 0.58
CA VAL A 60 8.13 -11.40 -0.88
C VAL A 60 6.70 -11.84 -1.20
N LEU A 61 5.97 -11.02 -1.95
CA LEU A 61 4.64 -11.34 -2.44
C LEU A 61 4.74 -11.96 -3.84
N TRP A 62 4.50 -13.26 -3.95
CA TRP A 62 4.59 -13.98 -5.22
C TRP A 62 3.21 -14.38 -5.75
N GLY A 63 2.98 -14.14 -7.05
CA GLY A 63 1.74 -14.55 -7.71
C GLY A 63 1.53 -13.85 -9.05
N PRO A 64 0.59 -14.35 -9.87
CA PRO A 64 0.31 -13.79 -11.19
C PRO A 64 -0.10 -12.30 -11.16
N PRO A 65 -0.06 -11.60 -12.31
CA PRO A 65 -0.56 -10.23 -12.40
C PRO A 65 -2.05 -10.20 -12.01
N GLY A 66 -2.47 -9.16 -11.28
CA GLY A 66 -3.85 -9.00 -10.83
C GLY A 66 -4.23 -9.73 -9.53
N CYS A 67 -3.36 -10.53 -8.91
CA CYS A 67 -3.65 -11.21 -7.63
C CYS A 67 -3.68 -10.32 -6.38
N GLY A 68 -3.58 -9.00 -6.54
CA GLY A 68 -3.67 -8.04 -5.44
C GLY A 68 -2.39 -7.85 -4.62
N LYS A 69 -1.19 -8.13 -5.16
CA LYS A 69 0.10 -7.94 -4.46
C LYS A 69 0.28 -6.50 -3.95
N THR A 70 0.10 -5.53 -4.82
CA THR A 70 0.19 -4.10 -4.50
C THR A 70 -0.87 -3.69 -3.47
N THR A 71 -2.09 -4.23 -3.58
CA THR A 71 -3.17 -4.02 -2.60
C THR A 71 -2.79 -4.57 -1.23
N LEU A 72 -2.24 -5.79 -1.17
CA LEU A 72 -1.81 -6.39 0.08
C LEU A 72 -0.67 -5.59 0.70
N ALA A 73 0.29 -5.10 -0.08
CA ALA A 73 1.37 -4.23 0.41
C ALA A 73 0.85 -2.90 1.00
N LEU A 74 -0.18 -2.31 0.37
CA LEU A 74 -0.85 -1.11 0.90
C LEU A 74 -1.55 -1.38 2.24
N LEU A 75 -2.25 -2.53 2.35
CA LEU A 75 -2.88 -2.94 3.60
C LEU A 75 -1.83 -3.19 4.68
N VAL A 76 -0.75 -3.88 4.34
CA VAL A 76 0.41 -4.11 5.22
C VAL A 76 0.87 -2.78 5.83
N ALA A 77 1.15 -1.75 5.01
CA ALA A 77 1.55 -0.43 5.52
C ALA A 77 0.52 0.22 6.45
N ARG A 78 -0.78 0.15 6.10
CA ARG A 78 -1.87 0.66 6.96
C ARG A 78 -1.91 -0.03 8.31
N TYR A 79 -1.79 -1.35 8.34
CA TYR A 79 -1.87 -2.12 9.58
C TYR A 79 -0.66 -1.90 10.52
N ALA A 80 0.50 -1.46 10.02
CA ALA A 80 1.62 -1.03 10.88
C ALA A 80 1.65 0.45 11.21
N ASP A 81 0.68 1.24 10.75
CA ASP A 81 0.73 2.70 10.86
C ASP A 81 2.06 3.25 10.28
N ALA A 82 2.34 2.84 9.05
CA ALA A 82 3.59 3.15 8.36
C ALA A 82 3.32 3.88 7.03
N ASP A 83 4.21 4.81 6.70
CA ASP A 83 4.23 5.48 5.40
C ASP A 83 4.50 4.43 4.30
N PHE A 84 3.73 4.49 3.21
CA PHE A 84 3.88 3.57 2.09
C PHE A 84 4.68 4.23 0.95
N ARG A 85 5.77 3.60 0.53
CA ARG A 85 6.57 4.04 -0.62
C ARG A 85 6.69 2.90 -1.63
N ALA A 86 6.20 3.11 -2.85
CA ALA A 86 6.37 2.16 -3.95
C ALA A 86 7.51 2.57 -4.89
N ILE A 87 8.25 1.57 -5.38
CA ILE A 87 9.31 1.67 -6.39
C ILE A 87 9.11 0.54 -7.42
N SER A 88 9.37 0.78 -8.70
CA SER A 88 9.40 -0.28 -9.73
C SER A 88 10.84 -0.73 -9.93
N ALA A 89 11.12 -2.03 -9.83
CA ALA A 89 12.46 -2.58 -10.05
C ALA A 89 12.94 -2.42 -11.51
N VAL A 90 12.01 -2.27 -12.47
CA VAL A 90 12.32 -2.10 -13.89
C VAL A 90 12.68 -0.65 -14.22
N LEU A 91 11.93 0.30 -13.65
CA LEU A 91 12.06 1.71 -13.97
C LEU A 91 13.07 2.44 -13.08
N SER A 92 13.39 1.89 -11.91
CA SER A 92 14.23 2.56 -10.92
C SER A 92 15.62 1.95 -10.85
N GLY A 93 16.62 2.83 -10.93
CA GLY A 93 18.01 2.43 -10.75
C GLY A 93 18.39 2.28 -9.28
N LEU A 94 19.60 1.76 -9.03
CA LEU A 94 20.19 1.72 -7.69
C LEU A 94 20.19 3.10 -6.96
N PRO A 95 20.40 4.25 -7.63
CA PRO A 95 20.33 5.55 -6.97
C PRO A 95 18.96 5.86 -6.35
N ASP A 96 17.86 5.51 -7.03
CA ASP A 96 16.50 5.79 -6.56
C ASP A 96 16.16 4.95 -5.32
N VAL A 97 16.58 3.69 -5.31
CA VAL A 97 16.42 2.79 -4.16
C VAL A 97 17.19 3.33 -2.96
N ARG A 98 18.45 3.75 -3.16
CA ARG A 98 19.27 4.33 -2.08
C ARG A 98 18.65 5.61 -1.50
N LYS A 99 18.10 6.46 -2.36
CA LYS A 99 17.41 7.68 -1.93
C LYS A 99 16.19 7.35 -1.06
N ALA A 100 15.36 6.41 -1.50
CA ALA A 100 14.18 6.01 -0.74
C ALA A 100 14.54 5.37 0.62
N LEU A 101 15.63 4.60 0.68
CA LEU A 101 16.13 4.06 1.94
C LEU A 101 16.62 5.16 2.89
N ALA A 102 17.34 6.17 2.38
CA ALA A 102 17.80 7.29 3.18
C ALA A 102 16.63 8.13 3.73
N GLU A 103 15.58 8.35 2.92
CA GLU A 103 14.34 9.01 3.36
C GLU A 103 13.62 8.19 4.45
N ALA A 104 13.54 6.86 4.28
CA ALA A 104 12.94 5.98 5.27
C ALA A 104 13.72 5.96 6.60
N GLU A 105 15.05 5.99 6.54
CA GLU A 105 15.91 6.06 7.73
C GLU A 105 15.70 7.38 8.49
N LEU A 106 15.63 8.50 7.78
CA LEU A 106 15.32 9.80 8.38
C LEU A 106 13.93 9.77 9.05
N ASN A 107 12.90 9.25 8.37
CA ASN A 107 11.55 9.11 8.93
C ASN A 107 11.55 8.25 10.19
N PHE A 108 12.35 7.18 10.21
CA PHE A 108 12.49 6.31 11.38
C PHE A 108 13.07 7.05 12.58
N THR A 109 14.07 7.92 12.39
CA THR A 109 14.60 8.76 13.48
C THR A 109 13.57 9.75 14.03
N GLN A 110 12.55 10.09 13.24
CA GLN A 110 11.43 10.94 13.62
C GLN A 110 10.24 10.15 14.20
N GLY A 111 10.41 8.83 14.42
CA GLY A 111 9.39 7.94 14.95
C GLY A 111 8.35 7.48 13.93
N ARG A 112 8.54 7.73 12.63
CA ARG A 112 7.63 7.28 11.57
C ARG A 112 8.18 6.02 10.89
N ARG A 113 7.37 4.97 10.83
CA ARG A 113 7.73 3.72 10.15
C ARG A 113 7.47 3.87 8.66
N THR A 114 8.26 3.22 7.82
CA THR A 114 8.07 3.22 6.36
C THR A 114 8.04 1.78 5.85
N VAL A 115 7.05 1.47 5.00
CA VAL A 115 7.00 0.24 4.20
C VAL A 115 7.42 0.58 2.79
N LEU A 116 8.58 0.04 2.39
CA LEU A 116 9.10 0.13 1.04
C LEU A 116 8.61 -1.07 0.22
N PHE A 117 7.77 -0.82 -0.76
CA PHE A 117 7.29 -1.81 -1.71
C PHE A 117 8.06 -1.71 -3.02
N VAL A 118 8.62 -2.83 -3.46
CA VAL A 118 9.31 -2.93 -4.74
C VAL A 118 8.47 -3.84 -5.65
N ASP A 119 7.88 -3.25 -6.69
CA ASP A 119 7.10 -3.98 -7.69
C ASP A 119 8.00 -4.47 -8.83
N GLU A 120 7.55 -5.50 -9.55
CA GLU A 120 8.22 -6.04 -10.73
C GLU A 120 9.63 -6.60 -10.48
N VAL A 121 9.86 -7.20 -9.31
CA VAL A 121 11.07 -8.00 -9.06
C VAL A 121 10.91 -9.34 -9.80
N HIS A 122 11.45 -9.46 -11.01
CA HIS A 122 11.52 -10.70 -11.79
C HIS A 122 12.96 -11.19 -11.97
#